data_AF-A0A1B6VYI6-F1
#
_entry.id   AF-A0A1B6VYI6-F1
#
_cell.length_a   1.000
_cell.length_b   1.000
_cell.length_c   1.000
_cell.angle_alpha   90.00
_cell.angle_beta   90.00
_cell.angle_gamma   90.00
#
_symmetry.space_group_name_H-M   'P 1'
#
loop_
_entity.id
_entity.type
_entity.pdbx_description
1 polymer ?
#
loop_
_entity_poly.entity_id
_entity_poly.type
_entity_poly.pdbx_seq_one_letter_code
_entity_poly.pdbx_strand_id
1 'polypeptide(L)'
;MFPIELKALRRNLGLTQAEAGQALATNVDFPHGASAEEWAQWENGTAPIPLHVVRAVETRLNQKYQAIDQYAEQLEAQMQGGDAVVVLWYPEPKACPDLASWRISQSVAGEVAAMGGRVIAFDAEAYRNWRQGQAQTADTPDNRQRWAQEQFEQTR
;
A
#
# COMPACT_ATOMS: atom_id res chain seq x y z
N MET A 1 -19.75 -0.78 -11.61
CA MET A 1 -18.92 0.41 -11.31
C MET A 1 -19.21 1.48 -12.35
N PHE A 2 -19.56 2.69 -11.91
CA PHE A 2 -19.76 3.87 -12.73
C PHE A 2 -18.43 4.62 -12.95
N PRO A 3 -18.30 5.43 -14.03
CA PRO A 3 -17.09 6.22 -14.31
C PRO A 3 -16.58 7.06 -13.13
N ILE A 4 -17.50 7.72 -12.42
CA ILE A 4 -17.15 8.56 -11.26
C ILE A 4 -16.65 7.72 -10.07
N GLU A 5 -17.18 6.50 -9.90
CA GLU A 5 -16.72 5.57 -8.87
C GLU A 5 -15.29 5.12 -9.16
N LEU A 6 -14.99 4.74 -10.41
CA LEU A 6 -13.63 4.38 -10.83
C LEU A 6 -12.62 5.50 -10.51
N LYS A 7 -13.00 6.75 -10.80
CA LYS A 7 -12.17 7.93 -10.51
C LYS A 7 -11.95 8.14 -9.03
N ALA A 8 -13.00 8.02 -8.22
CA ALA A 8 -12.92 8.14 -6.77
C ALA A 8 -12.03 7.05 -6.17
N LEU A 9 -12.22 5.80 -6.60
CA LEU A 9 -11.50 4.63 -6.10
C LEU A 9 -10.02 4.64 -6.49
N ARG A 10 -9.70 5.04 -7.73
CA ARG A 10 -8.29 5.24 -8.13
C ARG A 10 -7.59 6.25 -7.22
N ARG A 11 -8.25 7.37 -6.93
CA ARG A 11 -7.70 8.39 -6.03
C ARG A 11 -7.57 7.88 -4.59
N ASN A 12 -8.52 7.07 -4.13
CA ASN A 12 -8.46 6.40 -2.82
C ASN A 12 -7.25 5.44 -2.72
N LEU A 13 -6.89 4.77 -3.82
CA LEU A 13 -5.68 3.96 -3.95
C LEU A 13 -4.40 4.79 -4.14
N GLY A 14 -4.49 6.12 -4.22
CA GLY A 14 -3.33 6.99 -4.40
C GLY A 14 -2.68 6.91 -5.78
N LEU A 15 -3.38 6.40 -6.79
CA LEU A 15 -2.85 6.17 -8.14
C LEU A 15 -3.15 7.35 -9.07
N THR A 16 -2.20 7.73 -9.91
CA THR A 16 -2.46 8.51 -11.14
C THR A 16 -3.12 7.63 -12.21
N GLN A 17 -3.68 8.23 -13.26
CA GLN A 17 -4.31 7.48 -14.35
C GLN A 17 -3.30 6.55 -15.05
N ALA A 18 -2.08 7.01 -15.28
CA ALA A 18 -1.01 6.20 -15.87
C ALA A 18 -0.63 5.00 -14.97
N GLU A 19 -0.45 5.24 -13.68
CA GLU A 19 -0.11 4.17 -12.73
C GLU A 19 -1.26 3.16 -12.59
N ALA A 20 -2.50 3.63 -12.61
CA ALA A 20 -3.67 2.74 -12.56
C ALA A 20 -3.79 1.88 -13.82
N GLY A 21 -3.53 2.46 -15.00
CA GLY A 21 -3.45 1.72 -16.25
C GLY A 21 -2.38 0.63 -16.23
N GLN A 22 -1.19 0.91 -15.69
CA GLN A 22 -0.12 -0.08 -15.56
C GLN A 22 -0.40 -1.14 -14.48
N ALA A 23 -0.96 -0.73 -13.33
CA ALA A 23 -1.05 -1.60 -12.16
C ALA A 23 -2.37 -2.37 -12.04
N LEU A 24 -3.46 -1.89 -12.66
CA LEU A 24 -4.81 -2.45 -12.50
C LEU A 24 -5.43 -2.95 -13.81
N ALA A 25 -4.98 -2.45 -14.96
CA ALA A 25 -5.48 -2.95 -16.26
C ALA A 25 -4.60 -4.05 -16.85
N THR A 26 -3.40 -4.28 -16.32
CA THR A 26 -2.51 -5.35 -16.79
C THR A 26 -3.07 -6.72 -16.42
N ASN A 27 -3.20 -7.62 -17.40
CA ASN A 27 -3.51 -9.02 -17.19
C ASN A 27 -2.90 -9.90 -18.31
N VAL A 28 -3.23 -11.19 -18.34
CA VAL A 28 -2.70 -12.14 -19.34
C VAL A 28 -3.08 -11.78 -20.79
N ASP A 29 -4.25 -11.17 -20.99
CA ASP A 29 -4.76 -10.76 -22.31
C ASP A 29 -4.31 -9.34 -22.69
N PHE A 30 -4.01 -8.51 -21.69
CA PHE A 30 -3.59 -7.12 -21.81
C PHE A 30 -2.27 -6.90 -21.04
N PRO A 31 -1.13 -7.44 -21.52
CA PRO A 31 0.13 -7.46 -20.77
C PRO A 31 0.77 -6.06 -20.60
N HIS A 32 0.33 -5.09 -21.40
CA HIS A 32 0.79 -3.70 -21.32
C HIS A 32 -0.16 -2.80 -20.52
N GLY A 33 -1.26 -3.35 -20.00
CA GLY A 33 -2.28 -2.61 -19.28
C GLY A 33 -2.96 -1.59 -20.19
N ALA A 34 -3.22 -0.40 -19.63
CA ALA A 34 -3.83 0.72 -20.34
C ALA A 34 -2.99 1.99 -20.21
N SER A 35 -3.08 2.84 -21.22
CA SER A 35 -2.54 4.20 -21.18
C SER A 35 -3.35 5.11 -20.25
N ALA A 36 -2.78 6.26 -19.90
CA ALA A 36 -3.49 7.29 -19.13
C ALA A 36 -4.73 7.82 -19.88
N GLU A 37 -4.67 7.88 -21.21
CA GLU A 37 -5.77 8.33 -22.05
C GLU A 37 -6.93 7.32 -22.05
N GLU A 38 -6.65 6.04 -22.24
CA GLU A 38 -7.67 4.97 -22.15
C GLU A 38 -8.31 4.95 -20.76
N TRP A 39 -7.52 5.09 -19.70
CA TRP A 39 -8.06 5.20 -18.35
C TRP A 39 -8.97 6.42 -18.19
N ALA A 40 -8.58 7.58 -18.75
CA ALA A 40 -9.40 8.79 -18.71
C ALA A 40 -10.73 8.61 -19.45
N GLN A 41 -10.75 7.85 -20.55
CA GLN A 41 -11.98 7.48 -21.28
C GLN A 41 -12.92 6.59 -20.46
N TRP A 42 -12.41 5.80 -19.53
CA TRP A 42 -13.24 5.04 -18.59
C TRP A 42 -13.81 5.93 -17.49
N GLU A 43 -13.01 6.86 -16.95
CA GLU A 43 -13.42 7.78 -15.87
C GLU A 43 -14.39 8.87 -16.30
N ASN A 44 -14.38 9.25 -17.58
CA ASN A 44 -15.30 10.24 -18.15
C ASN A 44 -16.56 9.60 -18.76
N GLY A 45 -16.61 8.26 -18.88
CA GLY A 45 -17.72 7.52 -19.48
C GLY A 45 -17.76 7.52 -21.01
N THR A 46 -16.70 7.95 -21.69
CA THR A 46 -16.61 7.89 -23.17
C THR A 46 -16.30 6.48 -23.69
N ALA A 47 -15.82 5.60 -22.81
CA ALA A 47 -15.64 4.17 -23.09
C ALA A 47 -16.14 3.32 -21.90
N PRO A 48 -16.65 2.10 -22.14
CA PRO A 48 -17.06 1.21 -21.07
C PRO A 48 -15.86 0.74 -20.25
N ILE A 49 -16.04 0.61 -18.92
CA ILE A 49 -14.99 0.13 -18.01
C ILE A 49 -14.84 -1.39 -18.20
N PRO A 50 -13.63 -1.90 -18.51
CA PRO A 50 -13.42 -3.35 -18.62
C PRO A 50 -13.66 -4.07 -17.30
N LEU A 51 -14.30 -5.25 -17.35
CA LEU A 51 -14.62 -6.01 -16.14
C LEU A 51 -13.39 -6.44 -15.33
N HIS A 52 -12.27 -6.73 -16.00
CA HIS A 52 -11.03 -7.09 -15.30
C HIS A 52 -10.45 -5.90 -14.50
N VAL A 53 -10.60 -4.66 -14.99
CA VAL A 53 -10.22 -3.44 -14.28
C VAL A 53 -11.06 -3.27 -13.03
N VAL A 54 -12.38 -3.46 -13.14
CA VAL A 54 -13.31 -3.41 -11.99
C VAL A 54 -12.86 -4.38 -10.89
N ARG A 55 -12.61 -5.64 -11.26
CA ARG A 55 -12.17 -6.68 -10.32
C ARG A 55 -10.80 -6.37 -9.69
N ALA A 56 -9.86 -5.83 -10.47
CA ALA A 56 -8.55 -5.45 -9.98
C ALA A 56 -8.64 -4.30 -8.97
N VAL A 57 -9.45 -3.27 -9.25
CA VAL A 57 -9.72 -2.15 -8.32
C VAL A 57 -10.32 -2.68 -7.02
N GLU A 58 -11.37 -3.50 -7.10
CA GLU A 58 -12.03 -4.08 -5.91
C GLU A 58 -11.06 -4.93 -5.08
N THR A 59 -10.24 -5.75 -5.73
CA THR A 59 -9.24 -6.59 -5.06
C THR A 59 -8.21 -5.74 -4.31
N ARG A 60 -7.69 -4.68 -4.94
CA ARG A 60 -6.71 -3.78 -4.31
C ARG A 60 -7.31 -2.96 -3.17
N LEU A 61 -8.57 -2.55 -3.28
CA LEU A 61 -9.28 -1.90 -2.18
C LEU A 61 -9.50 -2.84 -1.01
N ASN A 62 -9.91 -4.09 -1.27
CA ASN A 62 -10.07 -5.08 -0.22
C ASN A 62 -8.75 -5.37 0.50
N GLN A 63 -7.64 -5.48 -0.23
CA GLN A 63 -6.30 -5.60 0.37
C GLN A 63 -5.95 -4.40 1.25
N LYS A 64 -6.24 -3.18 0.79
CA LYS A 64 -6.03 -1.96 1.56
C LYS A 64 -6.85 -1.96 2.85
N TYR A 65 -8.15 -2.23 2.77
CA TYR A 65 -9.03 -2.19 3.94
C TYR A 65 -8.72 -3.31 4.94
N GLN A 66 -8.41 -4.53 4.46
CA GLN A 66 -7.93 -5.60 5.34
C GLN A 66 -6.68 -5.22 6.11
N ALA A 67 -5.72 -4.53 5.47
CA ALA A 67 -4.54 -4.04 6.17
C ALA A 67 -4.87 -2.96 7.20
N ILE A 68 -5.80 -2.04 6.89
CA ILE A 68 -6.26 -1.01 7.83
C ILE A 68 -6.96 -1.65 9.04
N ASP A 69 -7.86 -2.61 8.82
CA ASP A 69 -8.60 -3.30 9.87
C ASP A 69 -7.64 -4.01 10.84
N GLN A 70 -6.61 -4.69 10.31
CA GLN A 70 -5.57 -5.33 11.13
C GLN A 70 -4.81 -4.34 12.01
N TYR A 71 -4.53 -3.14 11.51
CA TYR A 71 -3.89 -2.10 12.33
C TYR A 71 -4.85 -1.45 13.32
N ALA A 72 -6.14 -1.33 12.97
CA ALA A 72 -7.16 -0.80 13.88
C ALA A 72 -7.29 -1.70 15.12
N GLU A 73 -7.32 -3.02 14.95
CA GLU A 73 -7.32 -3.99 16.07
C GLU A 73 -6.09 -3.82 16.98
N GLN A 74 -4.90 -3.63 16.39
CA GLN A 74 -3.67 -3.38 17.16
C GLN A 74 -3.72 -2.05 17.92
N LEU A 75 -4.32 -1.01 17.33
CA LEU A 75 -4.45 0.30 17.95
C LEU A 75 -5.41 0.28 19.14
N GLU A 76 -6.49 -0.52 19.07
CA GLU A 76 -7.37 -0.75 20.22
C GLU A 76 -6.60 -1.39 21.39
N ALA A 77 -5.72 -2.35 21.11
CA ALA A 77 -4.85 -2.95 22.13
C ALA A 77 -3.85 -1.94 22.72
N GLN A 78 -3.27 -1.06 21.89
CA GLN A 78 -2.42 0.04 22.36
C GLN A 78 -3.18 0.96 23.33
N MET A 79 -4.43 1.31 23.02
CA MET A 79 -5.26 2.15 23.90
C MET A 79 -5.55 1.51 25.27
N GLN A 80 -5.44 0.19 25.37
CA GLN A 80 -5.58 -0.57 26.62
C GLN A 80 -4.24 -0.72 27.37
N GLY A 81 -3.19 0.00 26.96
CA GLY A 81 -1.86 -0.02 27.56
C GLY A 81 -0.86 -0.95 26.87
N GLY A 82 -1.18 -1.47 25.69
CA GLY A 82 -0.24 -2.21 24.84
C GLY A 82 0.84 -1.34 24.21
N ASP A 83 1.75 -1.98 23.48
CA ASP A 83 2.84 -1.31 22.79
C ASP A 83 2.35 -0.40 21.66
N ALA A 84 3.20 0.57 21.29
CA ALA A 84 2.91 1.46 20.19
C ALA A 84 2.82 0.70 18.86
N VAL A 85 1.74 0.93 18.10
CA VAL A 85 1.56 0.38 16.77
C VAL A 85 2.39 1.19 15.78
N VAL A 86 3.38 0.54 15.19
CA VAL A 86 4.25 1.13 14.17
C VAL A 86 3.88 0.58 12.79
N VAL A 87 3.84 1.43 11.77
CA VAL A 87 3.66 1.05 10.37
C VAL A 87 4.82 1.60 9.53
N LEU A 88 5.24 0.82 8.54
CA LEU A 88 6.28 1.22 7.60
C LEU A 88 5.75 2.12 6.49
N TRP A 89 6.44 3.23 6.26
CA TRP A 89 6.29 4.04 5.07
C TRP A 89 7.47 3.81 4.13
N TYR A 90 7.21 3.27 2.94
CA TYR A 90 8.26 2.96 1.96
C TYR A 90 8.56 4.17 1.06
N PRO A 91 9.73 4.82 1.15
CA PRO A 91 10.01 6.02 0.36
C PRO A 91 10.09 5.75 -1.14
N GLU A 92 10.48 4.53 -1.51
CA GLU A 92 10.72 4.14 -2.88
C GLU A 92 9.88 2.91 -3.29
N PRO A 93 9.35 2.87 -4.52
CA PRO A 93 8.54 1.74 -5.01
C PRO A 93 9.27 0.40 -4.99
N LYS A 94 10.60 0.41 -5.19
CA LYS A 94 11.44 -0.79 -5.27
C LYS A 94 11.47 -1.64 -4.00
N ALA A 95 11.03 -1.07 -2.87
CA ALA A 95 10.92 -1.81 -1.62
C ALA A 95 9.67 -2.69 -1.56
N CYS A 96 8.72 -2.54 -2.49
CA CYS A 96 7.49 -3.31 -2.57
C CYS A 96 7.48 -4.22 -3.82
N PRO A 97 6.67 -5.29 -3.84
CA PRO A 97 6.61 -6.22 -4.97
C PRO A 97 6.13 -5.57 -6.29
N ASP A 98 5.18 -4.64 -6.19
CA ASP A 98 4.61 -3.92 -7.32
C ASP A 98 4.18 -2.49 -6.92
N LEU A 99 3.89 -1.68 -7.94
CA LEU A 99 3.50 -0.27 -7.77
C LEU A 99 2.19 -0.11 -6.99
N ALA A 100 1.21 -1.00 -7.20
CA ALA A 100 -0.06 -0.96 -6.47
C ALA A 100 0.16 -1.20 -4.97
N SER A 101 0.96 -2.21 -4.64
CA SER A 101 1.32 -2.58 -3.27
C SER A 101 2.10 -1.45 -2.59
N TRP A 102 2.99 -0.79 -3.33
CA TRP A 102 3.64 0.42 -2.83
C TRP A 102 2.62 1.51 -2.52
N ARG A 103 1.76 1.92 -3.46
CA ARG A 103 0.75 2.96 -3.21
C ARG A 103 -0.22 2.61 -2.08
N ILE A 104 -0.64 1.35 -1.98
CA ILE A 104 -1.46 0.85 -0.86
C ILE A 104 -0.70 1.03 0.45
N SER A 105 0.57 0.62 0.54
CA SER A 105 1.36 0.78 1.77
C SER A 105 1.44 2.24 2.23
N GLN A 106 1.59 3.18 1.28
CA GLN A 106 1.60 4.62 1.59
C GLN A 106 0.25 5.07 2.16
N SER A 107 -0.85 4.62 1.55
CA SER A 107 -2.19 4.97 1.98
C SER A 107 -2.53 4.36 3.34
N VAL A 108 -2.13 3.11 3.59
CA VAL A 108 -2.31 2.44 4.89
C VAL A 108 -1.51 3.17 5.96
N ALA A 109 -0.25 3.52 5.69
CA ALA A 109 0.58 4.26 6.63
C ALA A 109 -0.04 5.62 7.01
N GLY A 110 -0.63 6.33 6.04
CA GLY A 110 -1.36 7.57 6.29
C GLY A 110 -2.60 7.39 7.16
N GLU A 111 -3.39 6.34 6.90
CA GLU A 111 -4.59 6.03 7.70
C GLU A 111 -4.22 5.66 9.14
N VAL A 112 -3.23 4.77 9.32
CA VAL A 112 -2.76 4.35 10.64
C VAL A 112 -2.20 5.53 11.44
N ALA A 113 -1.49 6.47 10.79
CA ALA A 113 -1.07 7.70 11.43
C ALA A 113 -2.27 8.53 11.94
N ALA A 114 -3.31 8.67 11.12
CA ALA A 114 -4.53 9.40 11.47
C ALA A 114 -5.29 8.74 12.63
N MET A 115 -5.25 7.41 12.72
CA MET A 115 -5.83 6.64 13.83
C MET A 115 -4.98 6.66 15.12
N GLY A 116 -3.83 7.33 15.12
CA GLY A 116 -2.97 7.50 16.30
C GLY A 116 -1.78 6.54 16.41
N GLY A 117 -1.51 5.76 15.36
CA GLY A 117 -0.31 4.94 15.24
C GLY A 117 0.96 5.76 14.97
N ARG A 118 2.07 5.07 14.73
CA ARG A 118 3.38 5.68 14.43
C ARG A 118 3.86 5.21 13.07
N VAL A 119 4.46 6.12 12.32
CA VAL A 119 4.98 5.83 10.98
C VAL A 119 6.49 5.94 11.01
N ILE A 120 7.17 4.90 10.54
CA ILE A 120 8.62 4.86 10.37
C ILE A 120 8.94 4.75 8.88
N ALA A 121 9.81 5.62 8.39
CA ALA A 121 10.30 5.54 7.02
C ALA A 121 11.21 4.32 6.86
N PHE A 122 10.96 3.49 5.85
CA PHE A 122 11.79 2.34 5.57
C PHE A 122 13.14 2.75 5.00
N ASP A 123 14.21 2.43 5.72
CA ASP A 123 15.58 2.61 5.29
C ASP A 123 16.16 1.23 4.93
N ALA A 124 16.32 0.99 3.63
CA ALA A 124 16.80 -0.28 3.12
C ALA A 124 18.24 -0.59 3.53
N GLU A 125 19.09 0.42 3.74
CA GLU A 125 20.47 0.21 4.16
C GLU A 125 20.56 -0.10 5.65
N ALA A 126 19.90 0.70 6.48
CA ALA A 126 19.82 0.47 7.92
C ALA A 126 19.20 -0.90 8.23
N TYR A 127 18.12 -1.27 7.53
CA TYR A 127 17.49 -2.58 7.69
C TYR A 127 18.41 -3.74 7.27
N ARG A 128 19.19 -3.59 6.19
CA ARG A 128 20.19 -4.62 5.80
C ARG A 128 21.24 -4.81 6.89
N ASN A 129 21.75 -3.72 7.46
CA ASN A 129 22.75 -3.77 8.53
C ASN A 129 22.17 -4.43 9.80
N TRP A 130 20.95 -4.04 10.17
CA TRP A 130 20.22 -4.65 11.29
C TRP A 130 20.02 -6.17 11.11
N ARG A 131 19.62 -6.61 9.91
CA ARG A 131 19.44 -8.04 9.62
C ARG A 131 20.73 -8.84 9.76
N GLN A 132 21.85 -8.29 9.28
CA GLN A 132 23.17 -8.92 9.45
C GLN A 132 23.53 -9.06 10.93
N GLY A 133 23.30 -8.03 11.74
CA GLY A 133 23.53 -8.05 13.19
C GLY A 133 22.66 -9.06 13.94
N GLN A 134 21.44 -9.33 13.46
CA GLN A 134 20.48 -10.28 14.04
C GLN A 134 20.63 -11.73 13.50
N ALA A 135 21.65 -12.00 12.68
CA ALA A 135 21.82 -13.26 11.93
C ALA A 135 20.57 -13.67 11.10
N GLN A 136 19.78 -12.69 10.64
CA GLN A 136 18.60 -12.88 9.82
C GLN A 136 18.95 -12.79 8.34
N THR A 137 18.73 -13.85 7.57
CA THR A 137 19.06 -13.86 6.13
C THR A 137 17.90 -13.44 5.23
N ALA A 138 16.66 -13.72 5.65
CA ALA A 138 15.48 -13.46 4.83
C ALA A 138 14.97 -12.02 4.98
N ASP A 139 14.56 -11.43 3.85
CA ASP A 139 13.79 -10.18 3.85
C ASP A 139 12.30 -10.53 3.87
N THR A 140 11.69 -10.41 5.05
CA THR A 140 10.27 -10.76 5.27
C THR A 140 9.51 -9.57 5.84
N PRO A 141 8.18 -9.47 5.60
CA PRO A 141 7.35 -8.44 6.23
C PRO A 141 7.53 -8.37 7.75
N ASP A 142 7.56 -9.52 8.43
CA ASP A 142 7.74 -9.60 9.88
C ASP A 142 9.09 -9.03 10.34
N ASN A 143 10.18 -9.32 9.61
CA ASN A 143 11.50 -8.78 9.93
C ASN A 143 11.55 -7.27 9.73
N ARG A 144 10.92 -6.74 8.67
CA ARG A 144 10.82 -5.30 8.44
C ARG A 144 10.00 -4.63 9.54
N GLN A 145 8.89 -5.23 9.95
CA GLN A 145 8.04 -4.73 11.03
C GLN A 145 8.77 -4.69 12.37
N ARG A 146 9.51 -5.77 12.72
CA ARG A 146 10.33 -5.82 13.93
C ARG A 146 11.43 -4.74 13.92
N TRP A 147 12.12 -4.57 12.80
CA TRP A 147 13.09 -3.49 12.64
C TRP A 147 12.45 -2.12 12.86
N ALA A 148 11.27 -1.87 12.27
CA ALA A 148 10.55 -0.61 12.42
C ALA A 148 10.19 -0.31 13.88
N GLN A 149 9.75 -1.34 14.61
CA GLN A 149 9.43 -1.26 16.04
C GLN A 149 10.66 -0.84 16.85
N GLU A 150 11.79 -1.52 16.64
CA GLU A 150 13.06 -1.20 17.33
C GLU A 150 13.56 0.20 16.98
N GLN A 151 13.41 0.64 15.73
CA GLN A 151 13.75 2.02 15.34
C GLN A 151 12.87 3.05 16.05
N PHE A 152 11.57 2.81 16.15
CA PHE A 152 10.67 3.70 16.88
C PHE A 152 11.07 3.82 18.36
N GLU A 153 11.36 2.70 19.02
CA GLU A 153 11.77 2.66 20.42
C GLU A 153 13.08 3.41 20.68
N GLN A 154 14.03 3.37 19.74
CA GLN A 154 15.28 4.13 19.83
C GLN A 154 15.11 5.64 19.65
N THR A 155 14.03 6.07 19.01
CA THR A 155 13.73 7.51 18.78
C THR A 155 12.88 8.15 19.88
N ARG A 156 12.47 7.38 20.90
CA ARG A 156 11.65 7.83 22.03
C ARG A 156 12.50 8.37 23.17
#